data_AF-A0A3D4IH85-F1
#
_entry.id   AF-A0A3D4IH85-F1
#
_cell.length_a   1.000
_cell.length_b   1.000
_cell.length_c   1.000
_cell.angle_alpha   90.00
_cell.angle_beta   90.00
_cell.angle_gamma   90.00
#
_symmetry.space_group_name_H-M   'P 1'
#
loop_
_entity.id
_entity.type
_entity.pdbx_description
1 polymer ?
#
loop_
_entity_poly.entity_id
_entity_poly.type
_entity_poly.pdbx_seq_one_letter_code
_entity_poly.pdbx_strand_id
1 'polypeptide(L)'
;MSLSIESLNNIQLVFFLTGGYLVSRLMIKSQLPESLVFWMIGRKHLSVSKLVLYLLAINAILGIFIHHAIVVLTLIPLAHLMQEVLTKENPKYDRLVPTMLAACLMYGANIGGIGAITSSAANGILIAGANGILPGLGGAVLGAEKLTFFLWMLWGVP
;
A
#
# COMPACT_ATOMS: atom_id res chain seq x y z
N MET A 1 -5.63 41.29 2.67
CA MET A 1 -6.19 39.99 3.08
C MET A 1 -5.44 38.90 2.32
N SER A 2 -4.19 38.67 2.68
CA SER A 2 -3.33 37.65 2.06
C SER A 2 -3.67 36.31 2.71
N LEU A 3 -4.47 35.48 2.04
CA LEU A 3 -4.45 34.04 2.29
C LEU A 3 -2.98 33.62 2.20
N SER A 4 -2.36 33.29 3.34
CA SER A 4 -0.94 32.95 3.37
C SER A 4 -0.72 31.75 2.45
N ILE A 5 0.35 31.78 1.67
CA ILE A 5 0.72 30.69 0.75
C ILE A 5 0.77 29.34 1.48
N GLU A 6 1.11 29.34 2.77
CA GLU A 6 0.99 28.22 3.71
C GLU A 6 -0.43 27.62 3.77
N SER A 7 -1.46 28.45 3.90
CA SER A 7 -2.85 27.99 4.00
C SER A 7 -3.30 27.29 2.71
N LEU A 8 -2.84 27.79 1.56
CA LEU A 8 -3.10 27.19 0.24
C LEU A 8 -2.38 25.84 0.08
N ASN A 9 -1.11 25.73 0.49
CA ASN A 9 -0.36 24.47 0.45
C ASN A 9 -0.98 23.40 1.37
N ASN A 10 -1.45 23.77 2.55
CA ASN A 10 -2.11 22.86 3.49
C ASN A 10 -3.40 22.30 2.90
N ILE A 11 -4.22 23.16 2.31
CA ILE A 11 -5.47 22.78 1.65
C ILE A 11 -5.17 21.85 0.47
N GLN A 12 -4.15 22.16 -0.34
CA GLN A 12 -3.75 21.30 -1.46
C GLN A 12 -3.31 19.91 -1.00
N LEU A 13 -2.54 19.80 0.08
CA LEU A 13 -2.12 18.52 0.65
C LEU A 13 -3.33 17.70 1.13
N VAL A 14 -4.30 18.33 1.81
CA VAL A 14 -5.52 17.68 2.28
C VAL A 14 -6.38 17.19 1.11
N PHE A 15 -6.55 18.00 0.06
CA PHE A 15 -7.27 17.58 -1.14
C PHE A 15 -6.56 16.43 -1.86
N PHE A 16 -5.22 16.47 -1.91
CA PHE A 16 -4.43 15.43 -2.55
C PHE A 16 -4.52 14.08 -1.80
N LEU A 17 -4.41 14.09 -0.47
CA LEU A 17 -4.59 12.91 0.36
C LEU A 17 -6.02 12.38 0.30
N THR A 18 -7.01 13.27 0.35
CA THR A 18 -8.44 12.91 0.28
C THR A 18 -8.79 12.34 -1.10
N GLY A 19 -8.25 12.93 -2.17
CA GLY A 19 -8.39 12.43 -3.53
C GLY A 19 -7.79 11.04 -3.70
N GLY A 20 -6.57 10.82 -3.20
CA GLY A 20 -5.94 9.49 -3.17
C GLY A 20 -6.77 8.47 -2.38
N TYR A 21 -7.34 8.86 -1.24
CA TYR A 21 -8.25 8.01 -0.46
C TYR A 21 -9.54 7.66 -1.22
N LEU A 22 -10.16 8.62 -1.90
CA LEU A 22 -11.38 8.39 -2.69
C LEU A 22 -11.12 7.46 -3.88
N VAL A 23 -10.00 7.63 -4.58
CA VAL A 23 -9.58 6.74 -5.68
C VAL A 23 -9.35 5.32 -5.17
N SER A 24 -8.68 5.18 -4.02
CA SER A 24 -8.51 3.90 -3.33
C SER A 24 -9.87 3.25 -3.02
N ARG A 25 -10.83 4.00 -2.45
CA ARG A 25 -12.20 3.50 -2.17
C ARG A 25 -12.97 3.10 -3.42
N LEU A 26 -12.81 3.82 -4.53
CA LEU A 26 -13.36 3.47 -5.83
C LEU A 26 -12.80 2.14 -6.33
N MET A 27 -11.48 1.94 -6.27
CA MET A 27 -10.85 0.68 -6.70
C MET A 27 -11.30 -0.53 -5.88
N ILE A 28 -11.49 -0.35 -4.57
CA ILE A 28 -12.04 -1.40 -3.69
C ILE A 28 -13.49 -1.71 -4.06
N LYS A 29 -14.33 -0.69 -4.27
CA LYS A 29 -15.72 -0.88 -4.68
C LYS A 29 -15.83 -1.57 -6.03
N SER A 30 -14.88 -1.33 -6.94
CA SER A 30 -14.80 -1.97 -8.25
C SER A 30 -14.24 -3.40 -8.22
N GLN A 31 -13.94 -3.98 -7.05
CA GLN A 31 -13.39 -5.34 -6.91
C GLN A 31 -12.09 -5.58 -7.70
N LEU A 32 -11.36 -4.51 -8.04
CA LEU A 32 -10.11 -4.59 -8.79
C LEU A 32 -9.06 -5.51 -8.12
N PRO A 33 -8.85 -5.44 -6.80
CA PRO A 33 -7.94 -6.34 -6.10
C PRO A 33 -8.34 -7.81 -6.26
N GLU A 34 -9.62 -8.13 -6.12
CA GLU A 34 -10.16 -9.48 -6.20
C GLU A 34 -10.05 -10.00 -7.64
N SER A 35 -10.37 -9.18 -8.64
CA SER A 35 -10.27 -9.54 -10.06
C SER A 35 -8.83 -9.80 -10.50
N LEU A 36 -7.86 -8.99 -10.04
CA LEU A 36 -6.43 -9.17 -10.31
C LEU A 36 -5.91 -10.49 -9.72
N VAL A 37 -6.32 -10.78 -8.49
CA VAL A 37 -6.01 -12.02 -7.78
C VAL A 37 -6.56 -13.24 -8.52
N PHE A 38 -7.85 -13.22 -8.88
CA PHE A 38 -8.47 -14.31 -9.63
C PHE A 38 -7.80 -14.53 -10.99
N TRP A 39 -7.44 -13.46 -11.69
CA TRP A 39 -6.73 -13.53 -12.96
C TRP A 39 -5.35 -14.18 -12.83
N MET A 40 -4.62 -13.90 -11.75
CA MET A 40 -3.27 -14.45 -11.53
C MET A 40 -3.28 -15.90 -11.03
N ILE A 41 -4.22 -16.25 -10.15
CA ILE A 41 -4.32 -17.59 -9.54
C ILE A 41 -5.08 -18.58 -10.44
N GLY A 42 -5.90 -18.10 -11.37
CA GLY A 42 -6.58 -18.93 -12.37
C GLY A 42 -5.65 -19.74 -13.30
N ARG A 43 -4.34 -19.48 -13.28
CA ARG A 43 -3.37 -20.28 -14.04
C ARG A 43 -3.01 -21.57 -13.27
N LYS A 44 -3.51 -22.71 -13.77
CA LYS A 44 -3.32 -24.05 -13.16
C LYS A 44 -1.83 -24.41 -13.01
N HIS A 45 -1.49 -25.01 -11.87
CA HIS A 45 -0.17 -25.53 -11.44
C HIS A 45 0.92 -24.49 -11.13
N LEU A 46 0.69 -23.64 -10.13
CA LEU A 46 1.75 -22.82 -9.54
C LEU A 46 2.33 -23.51 -8.30
N SER A 47 3.67 -23.58 -8.21
CA SER A 47 4.34 -24.04 -6.99
C SER A 47 4.10 -23.06 -5.84
N VAL A 48 4.11 -23.58 -4.61
CA VAL A 48 3.95 -22.80 -3.36
C VAL A 48 4.77 -21.51 -3.35
N SER A 49 6.04 -21.59 -3.74
CA SER A 49 6.94 -20.43 -3.78
C SER A 49 6.49 -19.35 -4.77
N LYS A 50 5.97 -19.76 -5.94
CA LYS A 50 5.44 -18.81 -6.94
C LYS A 50 4.15 -18.17 -6.44
N LEU A 51 3.30 -18.94 -5.78
CA LEU A 51 2.04 -18.48 -5.21
C LEU A 51 2.29 -17.39 -4.14
N VAL A 52 3.24 -17.63 -3.25
CA VAL A 52 3.68 -16.65 -2.23
C VAL A 52 4.30 -15.41 -2.87
N LEU A 53 5.16 -15.58 -3.88
CA LEU A 53 5.78 -14.46 -4.58
C LEU A 53 4.75 -13.60 -5.34
N TYR A 54 3.76 -14.23 -5.96
CA TYR A 54 2.65 -13.50 -6.59
C TYR A 54 1.80 -12.77 -5.56
N LEU A 55 1.50 -13.39 -4.41
CA LEU A 55 0.80 -12.73 -3.33
C LEU A 55 1.58 -11.50 -2.86
N LEU A 56 2.88 -11.63 -2.64
CA LEU A 56 3.76 -10.52 -2.25
C LEU A 56 3.76 -9.40 -3.31
N ALA A 57 3.90 -9.76 -4.59
CA ALA A 57 3.95 -8.80 -5.69
C ALA A 57 2.62 -8.06 -5.88
N ILE A 58 1.48 -8.77 -5.87
CA ILE A 58 0.14 -8.18 -5.92
C ILE A 58 -0.03 -7.19 -4.78
N ASN A 59 0.36 -7.61 -3.58
CA ASN A 59 0.21 -6.82 -2.37
C ASN A 59 1.08 -5.56 -2.39
N ALA A 60 2.31 -5.65 -2.95
CA ALA A 60 3.17 -4.51 -3.17
C ALA A 60 2.61 -3.56 -4.24
N ILE A 61 2.15 -4.08 -5.38
CA ILE A 61 1.58 -3.25 -6.46
C ILE A 61 0.32 -2.54 -5.99
N LEU A 62 -0.60 -3.26 -5.35
CA LEU A 62 -1.81 -2.66 -4.78
C LEU A 62 -1.47 -1.67 -3.67
N GLY A 63 -0.46 -1.94 -2.85
CA GLY A 63 0.02 -1.06 -1.77
C GLY A 63 0.53 0.30 -2.25
N ILE A 64 0.96 0.43 -3.51
CA ILE A 64 1.34 1.73 -4.11
C ILE A 64 0.12 2.63 -4.27
N PHE A 65 -1.05 2.07 -4.59
CA PHE A 65 -2.24 2.85 -4.96
C PHE A 65 -3.30 2.89 -3.86
N ILE A 66 -3.37 1.84 -3.04
CA ILE A 66 -4.36 1.63 -2.00
C ILE A 66 -3.66 1.73 -0.66
N HIS A 67 -4.37 2.28 0.33
CA HIS A 67 -3.84 2.35 1.69
C HIS A 67 -3.50 0.94 2.20
N HIS A 68 -2.25 0.73 2.64
CA HIS A 68 -1.71 -0.59 3.00
C HIS A 68 -2.62 -1.43 3.91
N ALA A 69 -3.26 -0.83 4.93
CA ALA A 69 -4.18 -1.53 5.81
C ALA A 69 -5.40 -2.10 5.05
N ILE A 70 -5.90 -1.40 4.04
CA ILE A 70 -7.02 -1.86 3.23
C ILE A 70 -6.58 -2.99 2.31
N VAL A 71 -5.38 -2.91 1.73
CA VAL A 71 -4.82 -3.99 0.89
C VAL A 71 -4.76 -5.29 1.67
N VAL A 72 -4.23 -5.25 2.90
CA VAL A 72 -4.21 -6.42 3.79
C VAL A 72 -5.63 -6.97 3.99
N LEU A 73 -6.58 -6.13 4.39
CA LEU A 73 -7.97 -6.55 4.63
C LEU A 73 -8.62 -7.20 3.40
N THR A 74 -8.39 -6.64 2.20
CA THR A 74 -8.94 -7.19 0.95
C THR A 74 -8.34 -8.55 0.57
N LEU A 75 -7.13 -8.84 1.01
CA LEU A 75 -6.42 -10.07 0.68
C LEU A 75 -6.50 -11.16 1.77
N ILE A 76 -7.13 -10.89 2.92
CA ILE A 76 -7.37 -11.90 3.97
C ILE A 76 -8.16 -13.12 3.44
N PRO A 77 -9.30 -12.95 2.74
CA PRO A 77 -10.07 -14.09 2.23
C PRO A 77 -9.23 -14.95 1.28
N LEU A 78 -8.39 -14.30 0.47
CA LEU A 78 -7.47 -14.99 -0.42
C LEU A 78 -6.41 -15.78 0.36
N ALA A 79 -5.81 -15.19 1.38
CA ALA A 79 -4.84 -15.89 2.21
C ALA A 79 -5.46 -17.12 2.89
N HIS A 80 -6.73 -17.08 3.30
CA HIS A 80 -7.44 -18.27 3.79
C HIS A 80 -7.59 -19.36 2.71
N LEU A 81 -8.00 -19.00 1.49
CA LEU A 81 -8.08 -19.96 0.39
C LEU A 81 -6.71 -20.59 0.07
N MET A 82 -5.65 -19.78 0.07
CA MET A 82 -4.29 -20.26 -0.14
C MET A 82 -3.82 -21.15 1.02
N GLN A 83 -4.15 -20.81 2.26
CA GLN A 83 -3.83 -21.60 3.44
C GLN A 83 -4.43 -23.01 3.33
N GLU A 84 -5.71 -23.13 2.98
CA GLU A 84 -6.37 -24.43 2.83
C GLU A 84 -5.67 -25.32 1.78
N VAL A 85 -5.31 -24.74 0.64
CA VAL A 85 -4.60 -25.46 -0.44
C VAL A 85 -3.20 -25.89 0.03
N LEU A 86 -2.47 -24.99 0.69
CA LEU A 86 -1.09 -25.22 1.13
C LEU A 86 -1.00 -26.24 2.26
N THR A 87 -1.90 -26.17 3.25
CA THR A 87 -2.01 -27.15 4.33
C THR A 87 -2.35 -28.54 3.78
N LYS A 88 -3.23 -28.61 2.78
CA LYS A 88 -3.60 -29.89 2.15
C LYS A 88 -2.43 -30.53 1.39
N GLU A 89 -1.62 -29.74 0.71
CA GLU A 89 -0.42 -30.24 0.01
C GLU A 89 0.73 -30.59 0.97
N ASN A 90 0.88 -29.85 2.07
CA ASN A 90 1.99 -30.00 3.00
C ASN A 90 1.53 -29.97 4.48
N PRO A 91 0.90 -31.04 5.00
CA PRO A 91 0.32 -31.08 6.34
C PRO A 91 1.34 -30.83 7.47
N LYS A 92 2.61 -31.14 7.22
CA LYS A 92 3.72 -30.94 8.16
C LYS A 92 3.92 -29.47 8.55
N TYR A 93 3.50 -28.52 7.71
CA TYR A 93 3.72 -27.09 7.90
C TYR A 93 2.44 -26.31 8.23
N ASP A 94 1.35 -26.98 8.58
CA ASP A 94 0.04 -26.36 8.82
C ASP A 94 0.07 -25.17 9.79
N ARG A 95 0.90 -25.24 10.83
CA ARG A 95 1.08 -24.14 11.80
C ARG A 95 1.92 -22.96 11.28
N LEU A 96 2.77 -23.19 10.29
CA LEU A 96 3.71 -22.18 9.75
C LEU A 96 3.12 -21.44 8.54
N VAL A 97 2.27 -22.11 7.76
CA VAL A 97 1.60 -21.54 6.58
C VAL A 97 0.81 -20.25 6.89
N PRO A 98 -0.10 -20.20 7.89
CA PRO A 98 -0.84 -18.99 8.19
C PRO A 98 0.07 -17.84 8.66
N THR A 99 1.10 -18.12 9.46
CA THR A 99 2.09 -17.11 9.87
C THR A 99 2.86 -16.57 8.68
N MET A 100 3.29 -17.43 7.76
CA MET A 100 4.00 -17.03 6.55
C MET A 100 3.12 -16.16 5.64
N LEU A 101 1.85 -16.55 5.44
CA LEU A 101 0.91 -15.78 4.61
C LEU A 101 0.58 -14.44 5.26
N ALA A 102 0.35 -14.39 6.58
CA ALA A 102 0.17 -13.15 7.32
C ALA A 102 1.39 -12.23 7.20
N ALA A 103 2.61 -12.78 7.32
CA ALA A 103 3.84 -12.00 7.11
C ALA A 103 3.93 -11.47 5.67
N CYS A 104 3.62 -12.28 4.66
CA CYS A 104 3.60 -11.84 3.26
C CYS A 104 2.58 -10.72 3.02
N LEU A 105 1.41 -10.80 3.67
CA LEU A 105 0.40 -9.76 3.61
C LEU A 105 0.87 -8.46 4.30
N MET A 106 1.46 -8.54 5.49
CA MET A 106 1.90 -7.34 6.21
C MET A 106 3.10 -6.68 5.52
N TYR A 107 4.13 -7.46 5.19
CA TYR A 107 5.35 -6.93 4.58
C TYR A 107 5.12 -6.47 3.14
N GLY A 108 4.38 -7.23 2.32
CA GLY A 108 4.10 -6.82 0.93
C GLY A 108 3.33 -5.50 0.86
N ALA A 109 2.32 -5.31 1.71
CA ALA A 109 1.52 -4.10 1.74
C ALA A 109 2.33 -2.89 2.24
N ASN A 110 3.20 -3.10 3.23
CA ASN A 110 4.08 -2.05 3.74
C ASN A 110 5.15 -1.65 2.73
N ILE A 111 5.76 -2.60 2.02
CA ILE A 111 6.73 -2.32 0.94
C ILE A 111 6.04 -1.53 -0.19
N GLY A 112 4.85 -1.98 -0.62
CA GLY A 112 4.05 -1.23 -1.59
C GLY A 112 3.72 0.18 -1.12
N GLY A 113 3.42 0.32 0.18
CA GLY A 113 3.11 1.59 0.82
C GLY A 113 4.24 2.61 0.82
N ILE A 114 5.49 2.22 0.57
CA ILE A 114 6.64 3.13 0.40
C ILE A 114 6.63 3.75 -1.00
N GLY A 115 6.13 3.04 -2.01
CA GLY A 115 6.21 3.42 -3.42
C GLY A 115 5.38 4.64 -3.81
N ALA A 116 4.45 5.09 -2.99
CA ALA A 116 3.70 6.32 -3.22
C ALA A 116 3.61 7.21 -1.98
N ILE A 117 3.51 8.51 -2.21
CA ILE A 117 3.41 9.49 -1.12
C ILE A 117 2.02 9.44 -0.42
N THR A 118 0.99 8.93 -1.11
CA THR A 118 -0.41 8.86 -0.63
C THR A 118 -0.80 7.52 -0.01
N SER A 119 0.03 6.48 -0.17
CA SER A 119 -0.31 5.11 0.23
C SER A 119 -0.21 4.85 1.72
N SER A 120 0.51 5.69 2.47
CA SER A 120 0.65 5.56 3.92
C SER A 120 0.42 6.89 4.63
N ALA A 121 -0.16 6.82 5.83
CA ALA A 121 -0.33 8.00 6.67
C ALA A 121 1.04 8.55 7.13
N ALA A 122 2.03 7.67 7.30
CA ALA A 122 3.39 8.07 7.67
C ALA A 122 4.03 8.95 6.59
N ASN A 123 3.84 8.65 5.30
CA ASN A 123 4.36 9.47 4.19
C ASN A 123 3.69 10.85 4.20
N GLY A 124 2.37 10.91 4.41
CA GLY A 124 1.65 12.18 4.56
C GLY A 124 2.14 13.01 5.75
N ILE A 125 2.38 12.38 6.91
CA ILE A 125 2.93 13.04 8.10
C ILE A 125 4.35 13.56 7.83
N LEU A 126 5.20 12.78 7.15
CA LEU A 126 6.55 13.21 6.80
C LEU A 126 6.52 14.45 5.91
N ILE A 127 5.67 14.47 4.88
CA ILE A 127 5.54 15.62 3.98
C ILE A 127 4.97 16.83 4.72
N ALA A 128 4.00 16.63 5.60
CA ALA A 128 3.46 17.70 6.43
C ALA A 128 4.52 18.27 7.40
N GLY A 129 5.33 17.42 8.02
CA GLY A 129 6.45 17.83 8.86
C GLY A 129 7.55 18.55 8.07
N ALA A 130 7.96 18.01 6.92
CA ALA A 130 9.00 18.58 6.07
C ALA A 130 8.61 19.96 5.50
N ASN A 131 7.32 20.19 5.23
CA ASN A 131 6.79 21.49 4.81
C ASN A 131 6.52 22.45 5.99
N GLY A 132 6.84 22.06 7.23
CA GLY A 132 6.65 22.91 8.41
C GLY A 132 5.19 23.06 8.87
N ILE A 133 4.27 22.23 8.36
CA ILE A 133 2.83 22.27 8.66
C ILE A 133 2.55 21.70 10.05
N LEU A 134 3.33 20.70 10.48
CA LEU A 134 3.24 20.07 11.80
C LEU A 134 4.29 20.64 12.75
N PRO A 135 3.94 21.58 13.65
CA PRO A 135 4.88 22.11 14.62
C PRO A 135 5.42 20.98 15.53
N GLY A 136 6.75 20.86 15.60
CA GLY A 136 7.45 19.88 16.44
C GLY A 136 7.99 18.64 15.72
N LEU A 137 7.72 18.45 14.42
CA LEU A 137 8.16 17.26 13.64
C LEU A 137 9.28 17.56 12.62
N GLY A 138 9.73 18.80 12.54
CA GLY A 138 10.77 19.27 11.62
C GLY A 138 10.49 20.70 11.21
N GLY A 139 11.52 21.56 11.18
CA GLY A 139 11.39 22.88 10.56
C GLY A 139 11.19 22.74 9.05
N ALA A 140 10.67 23.78 8.39
CA ALA A 140 10.53 23.80 6.93
C ALA A 140 11.88 23.45 6.27
N VAL A 141 11.99 22.23 5.75
CA VAL A 141 13.21 21.73 5.12
C VAL A 141 13.27 22.36 3.73
N LEU A 142 14.39 23.06 3.45
CA LEU A 142 14.63 23.67 2.14
C LEU A 142 14.43 22.65 1.01
N GLY A 143 13.48 22.91 0.12
CA GLY A 143 13.15 22.07 -1.03
C GLY A 143 12.09 20.99 -0.79
N ALA A 144 11.49 20.87 0.40
CA ALA A 144 10.37 19.95 0.65
C ALA A 144 9.15 20.23 -0.24
N GLU A 145 8.96 21.48 -0.65
CA GLU A 145 7.92 21.93 -1.59
C GLU A 145 8.04 21.31 -3.00
N LYS A 146 9.21 20.75 -3.35
CA LYS A 146 9.44 20.08 -4.64
C LYS A 146 9.08 18.60 -4.62
N LEU A 147 8.70 18.05 -3.46
CA LEU A 147 8.28 16.65 -3.33
C LEU A 147 6.92 16.45 -4.00
N THR A 148 6.96 16.08 -5.27
CA THR A 148 5.78 15.67 -6.05
C THR A 148 5.56 14.16 -5.94
N PHE A 149 4.34 13.70 -6.25
CA PHE A 149 3.99 12.28 -6.32
C PHE A 149 4.96 11.46 -7.18
N PHE A 150 5.29 11.95 -8.38
CA PHE A 150 6.19 11.26 -9.31
C PHE A 150 7.63 11.24 -8.81
N LEU A 151 8.09 12.34 -8.19
CA LEU A 151 9.43 12.37 -7.60
C LEU A 151 9.53 11.35 -6.46
N TRP A 152 8.53 11.29 -5.58
CA TRP A 152 8.49 10.29 -4.52
C TRP A 152 8.49 8.87 -5.08
N MET A 153 7.67 8.61 -6.10
CA MET A 153 7.59 7.30 -6.75
C MET A 153 8.91 6.87 -7.39
N LEU A 154 9.66 7.82 -7.99
CA LEU A 154 10.98 7.54 -8.54
C LEU A 154 11.98 7.08 -7.47
N TRP A 155 11.84 7.54 -6.23
CA TRP A 155 12.68 7.13 -5.10
C TRP A 155 12.14 5.91 -4.35
N GLY A 156 10.82 5.72 -4.31
CA GLY A 156 10.18 4.67 -3.51
C GLY A 156 9.91 3.35 -4.22
N VAL A 157 10.00 3.31 -5.56
CA VAL A 157 9.74 2.11 -6.38
C VAL A 157 10.99 1.27 -6.66
N PRO A 158 12.17 1.85 -7.00
CA PRO A 158 13.41 1.07 -7.13
C PRO A 158 13.88 0.47 -5.80
#